data_AF-A0A936SZI9-F1
#
_entry.id   AF-A0A936SZI9-F1
#
_cell.length_a   1.000
_cell.length_b   1.000
_cell.length_c   1.000
_cell.angle_alpha   90.00
_cell.angle_beta   90.00
_cell.angle_gamma   90.00
#
_symmetry.space_group_name_H-M   'P 1'
#
loop_
_entity.id
_entity.type
_entity.pdbx_description
1 polymer ?
#
loop_
_entity_poly.entity_id
_entity_poly.type
_entity_poly.pdbx_seq_one_letter_code
_entity_poly.pdbx_strand_id
1 'polypeptide(L)'
;MRFGAPPGAEQIQCVLRPVGTFGIAPAEVGVLEVRDDMTTVAQGNGDTGRGFNPPSLLGMQVGAPYFRAGNARTLEELLDDTLFKSHHQSALAQVFTIDATKRAQLVAFLLAIDEDEPALNIPAKGATGGSLCFYP
;
A
#
# COMPACT_ATOMS: atom_id res chain seq x y z
N MET A 1 -2.49 12.81 -10.46
CA MET A 1 -2.71 13.59 -11.70
C MET A 1 -3.27 12.64 -12.75
N ARG A 2 -4.15 13.06 -13.67
CA ARG A 2 -4.59 12.21 -14.78
C ARG A 2 -3.42 11.98 -15.73
N PHE A 3 -2.76 10.82 -15.63
CA PHE A 3 -1.49 10.54 -16.30
C PHE A 3 -1.65 10.19 -17.79
N GLY A 4 -2.23 11.11 -18.58
CA GLY A 4 -2.24 11.06 -20.04
C GLY A 4 -2.93 9.84 -20.69
N ALA A 5 -3.69 9.06 -19.93
CA ALA A 5 -4.36 7.88 -20.45
C ALA A 5 -5.64 8.21 -21.23
N PRO A 6 -6.02 7.37 -22.22
CA PRO A 6 -7.25 7.53 -22.97
C PRO A 6 -8.49 7.54 -22.06
N PRO A 7 -9.57 8.23 -22.47
CA PRO A 7 -10.82 8.25 -21.72
C PRO A 7 -11.30 6.84 -21.37
N GLY A 8 -11.51 6.54 -20.08
CA GLY A 8 -11.89 5.23 -19.54
C GLY A 8 -10.82 4.50 -18.73
N ALA A 9 -9.54 4.91 -18.82
CA ALA A 9 -8.43 4.30 -18.05
C ALA A 9 -8.14 5.01 -16.70
N GLU A 10 -8.88 6.07 -16.38
CA GLU A 10 -8.57 6.97 -15.26
C GLU A 10 -8.77 6.28 -13.91
N GLN A 11 -9.74 5.37 -13.80
CA GLN A 11 -10.05 4.73 -12.52
C GLN A 11 -8.93 3.79 -12.05
N ILE A 12 -8.31 3.04 -12.98
CA ILE A 12 -7.14 2.18 -12.70
C ILE A 12 -5.92 3.06 -12.38
N GLN A 13 -5.74 4.17 -13.10
CA GLN A 13 -4.61 5.07 -12.85
C GLN A 13 -4.69 5.84 -11.53
N CYS A 14 -5.88 6.12 -10.99
CA CYS A 14 -6.03 6.79 -9.69
C CYS A 14 -5.60 5.93 -8.49
N VAL A 15 -5.61 4.61 -8.65
CA VAL A 15 -5.17 3.66 -7.61
C VAL A 15 -3.64 3.60 -7.57
N LEU A 16 -2.98 3.79 -8.71
CA LEU A 16 -1.52 3.86 -8.77
C LEU A 16 -1.04 5.21 -8.23
N ARG A 17 -0.31 5.18 -7.11
CA ARG A 17 0.21 6.39 -6.45
C ARG A 17 1.70 6.25 -6.18
N PRO A 18 2.48 7.32 -6.40
CA PRO A 18 3.87 7.36 -5.97
C PRO A 18 3.91 7.48 -4.44
N VAL A 19 4.06 6.35 -3.76
CA VAL A 19 4.08 6.26 -2.28
C VAL A 19 5.49 6.14 -1.71
N GLY A 20 6.52 6.21 -2.56
CA GLY A 20 7.93 6.31 -2.14
C GLY A 20 8.48 5.08 -1.42
N THR A 21 8.01 3.88 -1.74
CA THR A 21 8.46 2.64 -1.08
C THR A 21 9.60 1.92 -1.80
N PHE A 22 9.95 2.36 -3.01
CA PHE A 22 10.98 1.72 -3.83
C PHE A 22 12.39 1.89 -3.26
N GLY A 23 13.05 0.77 -2.94
CA GLY A 23 14.39 0.76 -2.35
C GLY A 23 14.47 1.42 -0.97
N ILE A 24 13.32 1.61 -0.30
CA ILE A 24 13.23 2.20 1.04
C ILE A 24 12.99 1.07 2.03
N ALA A 25 13.87 0.96 3.03
CA ALA A 25 13.76 0.03 4.13
C ALA A 25 14.55 0.57 5.34
N PRO A 26 14.32 0.06 6.56
CA PRO A 26 15.23 0.27 7.68
C PRO A 26 16.67 -0.11 7.28
N ALA A 27 17.65 0.58 7.85
CA ALA A 27 19.06 0.39 7.50
C ALA A 27 19.53 -1.05 7.70
N GLU A 28 18.98 -1.74 8.71
CA GLU A 28 19.31 -3.13 9.03
C GLU A 28 18.69 -4.14 8.06
N VAL A 29 17.65 -3.75 7.30
CA VAL A 29 17.00 -4.59 6.31
C VAL A 29 17.68 -4.43 4.94
N GLY A 30 17.96 -3.19 4.54
CA GLY A 30 18.73 -2.86 3.33
C GLY A 30 18.21 -3.51 2.05
N VAL A 31 17.29 -2.85 1.34
CA VAL A 31 16.70 -3.38 0.11
C VAL A 31 17.16 -2.57 -1.11
N LEU A 32 17.70 -3.26 -2.12
CA LEU A 32 18.00 -2.70 -3.43
C LEU A 32 16.99 -3.23 -4.46
N GLU A 33 15.99 -2.43 -4.80
CA GLU A 33 15.01 -2.76 -5.85
C GLU A 33 15.56 -2.39 -7.23
N VAL A 34 16.53 -3.18 -7.68
CA VAL A 34 17.19 -3.09 -8.98
C VAL A 34 17.03 -4.41 -9.75
N ARG A 35 17.36 -4.39 -11.04
CA ARG A 35 17.46 -5.59 -11.89
C ARG A 35 18.78 -6.33 -11.63
N ASP A 36 18.94 -7.48 -12.27
CA ASP A 36 20.13 -8.35 -12.16
C ASP A 36 21.45 -7.65 -12.53
N ASP A 37 21.40 -6.54 -13.27
CA ASP A 37 22.57 -5.70 -13.59
C ASP A 37 23.01 -4.78 -12.43
N MET A 38 22.31 -4.86 -11.29
CA MET A 38 22.56 -4.10 -10.06
C MET A 38 22.58 -2.57 -10.23
N THR A 39 22.04 -2.06 -11.34
CA THR A 39 22.13 -0.64 -11.69
C THR A 39 20.81 -0.10 -12.23
N THR A 40 20.07 -0.90 -12.98
CA THR A 40 18.78 -0.51 -13.53
C THR A 40 17.67 -0.69 -12.50
N VAL A 41 16.81 0.32 -12.35
CA VAL A 41 15.65 0.26 -11.43
C VAL A 41 14.74 -0.93 -11.73
N ALA A 42 14.21 -1.54 -10.65
CA ALA A 42 13.29 -2.67 -10.76
C ALA A 42 12.00 -2.31 -11.53
N GLN A 43 11.40 -3.33 -12.14
CA GLN A 43 10.10 -3.19 -12.80
C GLN A 43 9.03 -2.79 -11.79
N GLY A 44 8.25 -1.76 -12.11
CA GLY A 44 7.22 -1.20 -11.24
C GLY A 44 7.59 0.19 -10.69
N ASN A 45 8.86 0.56 -10.70
CA ASN A 45 9.31 1.90 -10.30
C ASN A 45 9.18 2.89 -11.47
N GLY A 46 7.97 3.39 -11.76
CA GLY A 46 7.78 4.36 -12.83
C GLY A 46 6.51 5.19 -12.71
N ASP A 47 6.52 6.36 -13.35
CA ASP A 47 5.51 7.41 -13.13
C ASP A 47 4.14 7.14 -13.77
N THR A 48 4.02 6.15 -14.66
CA THR A 48 2.79 5.89 -15.44
C THR A 48 2.51 4.40 -15.64
N GLY A 49 1.40 3.91 -15.09
CA GLY A 49 0.88 2.56 -15.37
C GLY A 49 1.78 1.41 -14.92
N ARG A 50 2.81 1.69 -14.13
CA ARG A 50 3.81 0.73 -13.65
C ARG A 50 3.81 0.79 -12.12
N GLY A 51 3.30 -0.26 -11.51
CA GLY A 51 3.21 -0.42 -10.06
C GLY A 51 2.90 -1.88 -9.75
N PHE A 52 2.79 -2.21 -8.47
CA PHE A 52 2.44 -3.56 -8.06
C PHE A 52 0.94 -3.69 -7.83
N ASN A 53 0.41 -4.87 -8.13
CA ASN A 53 -0.94 -5.22 -7.77
C ASN A 53 -1.05 -5.21 -6.24
N PRO A 54 -2.12 -4.62 -5.66
CA PRO A 54 -2.40 -4.76 -4.24
C PRO A 54 -2.48 -6.26 -3.88
N PRO A 55 -1.73 -6.71 -2.86
CA PRO A 55 -1.81 -8.10 -2.42
C PRO A 55 -3.13 -8.38 -1.71
N SER A 56 -3.50 -9.67 -1.63
CA SER A 56 -4.52 -10.10 -0.67
C SER A 56 -4.04 -9.82 0.75
N LEU A 57 -4.97 -9.43 1.63
CA LEU A 57 -4.71 -9.27 3.07
C LEU A 57 -5.13 -10.50 3.88
N LEU A 58 -5.54 -11.58 3.22
CA LEU A 58 -5.84 -12.86 3.86
C LEU A 58 -4.54 -13.53 4.32
N GLY A 59 -4.48 -13.99 5.57
CA GLY A 59 -3.36 -14.79 6.07
C GLY A 59 -2.11 -13.96 6.43
N MET A 60 -2.26 -12.66 6.71
CA MET A 60 -1.11 -11.77 6.98
C MET A 60 -0.27 -12.20 8.18
N GLN A 61 -0.82 -12.98 9.12
CA GLN A 61 -0.13 -13.54 10.28
C GLN A 61 1.06 -14.45 9.96
N VAL A 62 1.16 -14.98 8.72
CA VAL A 62 2.30 -15.80 8.25
C VAL A 62 3.08 -15.15 7.10
N GLY A 63 2.75 -13.92 6.73
CA GLY A 63 3.23 -13.28 5.50
C GLY A 63 4.46 -12.39 5.65
N ALA A 64 5.01 -12.23 6.86
CA ALA A 64 6.20 -11.42 7.07
C ALA A 64 7.46 -12.04 6.41
N PRO A 65 8.40 -11.24 5.88
CA PRO A 65 8.41 -9.77 5.84
C PRO A 65 7.46 -9.21 4.76
N TYR A 66 6.99 -7.99 4.98
CA TYR A 66 6.00 -7.28 4.15
C TYR A 66 6.64 -6.37 3.11
N PHE A 67 5.81 -5.93 2.16
CA PHE A 67 6.18 -5.38 0.86
C PHE A 67 6.87 -6.42 -0.04
N ARG A 68 6.92 -6.13 -1.33
CA ARG A 68 7.34 -7.12 -2.33
C ARG A 68 8.77 -7.63 -2.14
N ALA A 69 9.64 -6.76 -1.62
CA ALA A 69 11.06 -7.01 -1.46
C ALA A 69 11.41 -7.18 0.03
N GLY A 70 10.40 -7.37 0.89
CA GLY A 70 10.58 -7.56 2.33
C GLY A 70 11.04 -6.30 3.06
N ASN A 71 10.67 -5.12 2.57
CA ASN A 71 11.14 -3.84 3.11
C ASN A 71 10.75 -3.59 4.58
N ALA A 72 9.69 -4.23 5.07
CA ALA A 72 9.24 -4.14 6.46
C ALA A 72 9.16 -5.53 7.12
N ARG A 73 9.80 -5.70 8.27
CA ARG A 73 9.86 -6.95 9.03
C ARG A 73 8.55 -7.28 9.72
N THR A 74 7.81 -6.25 10.13
CA THR A 74 6.55 -6.39 10.88
C THR A 74 5.49 -5.42 10.37
N LEU A 75 4.23 -5.64 10.76
CA LEU A 75 3.13 -4.74 10.40
C LEU A 75 3.26 -3.39 11.11
N GLU A 76 3.80 -3.37 12.33
CA GLU A 76 4.08 -2.16 13.09
C GLU A 76 5.10 -1.29 12.37
N GLU A 77 6.16 -1.90 11.82
CA GLU A 77 7.15 -1.20 11.01
C GLU A 77 6.54 -0.67 9.71
N LEU A 78 5.71 -1.48 9.02
CA LEU A 78 5.00 -1.06 7.81
C LEU A 78 4.06 0.13 8.06
N LEU A 79 3.37 0.16 9.21
CA LEU A 79 2.42 1.20 9.60
C LEU A 79 3.09 2.34 10.39
N ASP A 80 4.42 2.35 10.48
CA ASP A 80 5.16 3.43 11.11
C ASP A 80 5.32 4.65 10.21
N ASP A 81 5.21 5.84 10.82
CA ASP A 81 5.24 7.11 10.12
C ASP A 81 6.66 7.53 9.68
N THR A 82 7.71 6.85 10.14
CA THR A 82 9.11 7.23 9.85
C THR A 82 9.50 6.98 8.41
N LEU A 83 9.16 5.81 7.85
CA LEU A 83 9.59 5.41 6.50
C LEU A 83 8.43 5.24 5.52
N PHE A 84 7.26 4.78 5.99
CA PHE A 84 6.20 4.31 5.10
C PHE A 84 4.90 5.12 5.20
N LYS A 85 4.94 6.29 5.86
CA LYS A 85 3.80 7.22 5.99
C LYS A 85 3.02 7.44 4.71
N SER A 86 3.72 7.75 3.64
CA SER A 86 3.12 7.99 2.33
C SER A 86 2.38 6.76 1.80
N HIS A 87 2.80 5.54 2.16
CA HIS A 87 2.12 4.30 1.77
C HIS A 87 0.76 4.15 2.45
N HIS A 88 0.72 4.14 3.80
CA HIS A 88 -0.53 3.89 4.53
C HIS A 88 -1.48 5.09 4.60
N GLN A 89 -1.04 6.30 4.21
CA GLN A 89 -1.91 7.49 4.18
C GLN A 89 -2.37 7.89 2.78
N SER A 90 -1.74 7.41 1.70
CA SER A 90 -1.91 7.96 0.33
C SER A 90 -3.34 8.16 -0.15
N ALA A 91 -4.28 7.28 0.17
CA ALA A 91 -5.67 7.34 -0.29
C ALA A 91 -6.68 7.78 0.79
N LEU A 92 -6.28 7.74 2.06
CA LEU A 92 -7.20 7.90 3.18
C LEU A 92 -6.77 9.00 4.15
N ALA A 93 -5.68 9.73 3.90
CA ALA A 93 -5.18 10.78 4.80
C ALA A 93 -6.24 11.80 5.26
N GLN A 94 -7.24 12.07 4.41
CA GLN A 94 -8.33 13.01 4.72
C GLN A 94 -9.41 12.43 5.65
N VAL A 95 -9.51 11.10 5.76
CA VAL A 95 -10.56 10.39 6.50
C VAL A 95 -10.02 9.44 7.57
N PHE A 96 -8.70 9.19 7.56
CA PHE A 96 -8.04 8.27 8.47
C PHE A 96 -6.62 8.77 8.76
N THR A 97 -6.43 9.23 10.00
CA THR A 97 -5.10 9.50 10.55
C THR A 97 -4.79 8.41 11.56
N ILE A 98 -3.71 7.67 11.30
CA ILE A 98 -3.22 6.62 12.19
C ILE A 98 -2.51 7.26 13.39
N ASP A 99 -2.89 6.83 14.58
CA ASP A 99 -2.18 7.09 15.84
C ASP A 99 -1.73 5.75 16.43
N ALA A 100 -1.04 5.76 17.57
CA ALA A 100 -0.53 4.54 18.18
C ALA A 100 -1.64 3.52 18.52
N THR A 101 -2.82 3.98 18.94
CA THR A 101 -3.94 3.09 19.27
C THR A 101 -4.53 2.48 18.02
N LYS A 102 -4.82 3.31 17.00
CA LYS A 102 -5.33 2.84 15.71
C LYS A 102 -4.34 1.94 14.99
N ARG A 103 -3.03 2.18 15.15
CA ARG A 103 -1.99 1.29 14.62
C ARG A 103 -2.10 -0.09 15.24
N ALA A 104 -2.11 -0.19 16.57
CA ALA A 104 -2.25 -1.46 17.26
C ALA A 104 -3.55 -2.19 16.88
N GLN A 105 -4.66 -1.47 16.77
CA GLN A 105 -5.94 -2.02 16.34
C GLN A 105 -5.91 -2.52 14.89
N LEU A 106 -5.29 -1.77 13.98
CA LEU A 106 -5.18 -2.16 12.58
C LEU A 106 -4.27 -3.38 12.41
N VAL A 107 -3.17 -3.46 13.15
CA VAL A 107 -2.31 -4.65 13.20
C VAL A 107 -3.13 -5.85 13.67
N ALA A 108 -3.81 -5.74 14.80
CA ALA A 108 -4.65 -6.82 15.34
C ALA A 108 -5.73 -7.25 14.34
N PHE A 109 -6.37 -6.30 13.68
CA PHE A 109 -7.36 -6.58 12.64
C PHE A 109 -6.75 -7.35 11.46
N LEU A 110 -5.63 -6.87 10.90
CA LEU A 110 -4.96 -7.54 9.77
C LEU A 110 -4.51 -8.97 10.11
N LEU A 111 -4.04 -9.20 11.34
CA LEU A 111 -3.63 -10.52 11.81
C LEU A 111 -4.80 -11.48 12.06
N ALA A 112 -6.01 -10.96 12.20
CA ALA A 112 -7.23 -11.75 12.38
C ALA A 112 -7.92 -12.12 11.06
N ILE A 113 -7.45 -11.61 9.91
CA ILE A 113 -8.04 -11.94 8.60
C ILE A 113 -7.53 -13.30 8.15
N ASP A 114 -8.31 -14.35 8.39
CA ASP A 114 -8.06 -15.71 7.93
C ASP A 114 -9.30 -16.32 7.23
N GLU A 115 -9.22 -17.61 6.93
CA GLU A 115 -10.26 -18.37 6.23
C GLU A 115 -11.49 -18.70 7.09
N ASP A 116 -11.37 -18.59 8.40
CA ASP A 116 -12.46 -18.86 9.35
C ASP A 116 -13.28 -17.58 9.65
N GLU A 117 -12.70 -16.39 9.44
CA GLU A 117 -13.39 -15.13 9.66
C GLU A 117 -14.42 -14.84 8.53
N PRO A 118 -15.70 -14.60 8.87
CA PRO A 118 -16.70 -14.26 7.88
C PRO A 118 -16.38 -12.93 7.18
N ALA A 119 -16.61 -12.87 5.87
CA ALA A 119 -16.43 -11.65 5.12
C ALA A 119 -17.32 -10.52 5.68
N LEU A 120 -16.69 -9.38 5.98
CA LEU A 120 -17.41 -8.20 6.42
C LEU A 120 -18.26 -7.63 5.28
N ASN A 121 -19.49 -7.25 5.60
CA ASN A 121 -20.37 -6.60 4.62
C ASN A 121 -19.73 -5.29 4.13
N ILE A 122 -19.59 -5.17 2.80
CA ILE A 122 -19.12 -3.93 2.19
C ILE A 122 -20.20 -2.86 2.42
N PRO A 123 -19.88 -1.74 3.09
CA PRO A 123 -20.84 -0.67 3.30
C PRO A 123 -21.40 -0.16 1.97
N ALA A 124 -22.69 0.16 1.94
CA ALA A 124 -23.31 0.75 0.75
C ALA A 124 -22.56 2.04 0.37
N LYS A 125 -22.25 2.18 -0.93
CA LYS A 125 -21.67 3.41 -1.47
C LYS A 125 -22.65 4.56 -1.21
N GLY A 126 -22.25 5.53 -0.38
CA GLY A 126 -23.00 6.77 -0.19
C GLY A 126 -23.00 7.65 -1.46
N ALA A 127 -23.71 8.78 -1.43
CA ALA A 127 -23.84 9.69 -2.58
C ALA A 127 -22.49 10.18 -3.15
N THR A 128 -21.45 10.22 -2.32
CA THR A 128 -20.07 10.59 -2.68
C THR A 128 -19.10 9.39 -2.69
N GLY A 129 -19.59 8.19 -2.40
CA GLY A 129 -18.73 7.03 -2.13
C GLY A 129 -18.02 6.50 -3.38
N GLY A 130 -16.89 5.83 -3.18
CA GLY A 130 -16.18 5.10 -4.24
C GLY A 130 -15.47 5.97 -5.28
N SER A 131 -15.26 7.27 -5.03
CA SER A 131 -14.50 8.09 -5.98
C SER A 131 -13.00 7.85 -5.93
N LEU A 132 -12.24 7.80 -4.82
CA LEU A 132 -10.77 7.64 -4.74
C LEU A 132 -9.87 8.58 -5.60
N CYS A 133 -10.31 9.05 -6.76
CA CYS A 133 -9.65 9.96 -7.71
C CYS A 133 -9.71 11.44 -7.30
N PHE A 134 -10.20 11.76 -6.11
CA PHE A 134 -10.37 13.14 -5.63
C PHE A 134 -9.07 13.80 -5.14
N TYR A 135 -7.94 13.08 -5.17
CA TYR A 135 -6.63 13.63 -4.79
C TYR A 135 -5.78 13.89 -6.05
N PRO A 136 -5.19 15.09 -6.21
CA PRO A 136 -4.35 15.44 -7.36
C PRO A 136 -3.05 14.63 -7.42
#